data_AF-A0AAE0E2Q2-F1
#
_entry.id   AF-A0AAE0E2Q2-F1
#
_cell.length_a   1.000
_cell.length_b   1.000
_cell.length_c   1.000
_cell.angle_alpha   90.00
_cell.angle_beta   90.00
_cell.angle_gamma   90.00
#
_symmetry.space_group_name_H-M   'P 1'
#
loop_
_entity.id
_entity.type
_entity.pdbx_description
1 polymer ?
#
loop_
_entity_poly.entity_id
_entity_poly.type
_entity_poly.pdbx_seq_one_letter_code
_entity_poly.pdbx_strand_id
1 'polypeptide(L)'
;MNLKITFKREDVTGIFKCAYKIYRESDFNEEMSELIRVHPNAYNDFMAIEPARWSCAYSPFPVTILIEYIRDMIQKLFHDRRTFTDSLHTQLTPWATKYLMERNEESTLYMVHPIDWNEFEVKDGAKDGLLNPLDMTCMCREIEINLSPCAHALAALRACKRPFIDFCSYYYKKSSLVEGMQELSDQLVTWATGKSLIKSAH
;
A
#
# COMPACT_ATOMS: atom_id res chain seq x y z
N MET A 1 -34.01 -15.86 -18.00
CA MET A 1 -34.12 -15.83 -19.47
C MET A 1 -32.77 -15.45 -20.05
N ASN A 2 -32.21 -16.22 -20.99
CA ASN A 2 -30.92 -15.88 -21.60
C ASN A 2 -31.14 -14.84 -22.71
N LEU A 3 -30.94 -13.57 -22.38
CA LEU A 3 -31.21 -12.43 -23.26
C LEU A 3 -30.42 -12.50 -24.58
N LYS A 4 -29.24 -13.10 -24.58
CA LYS A 4 -28.43 -13.30 -25.79
C LYS A 4 -29.08 -14.29 -26.79
N ILE A 5 -29.96 -15.18 -26.32
CA ILE A 5 -30.67 -16.15 -27.17
C ILE A 5 -31.97 -15.54 -27.72
N THR A 6 -32.59 -14.63 -26.95
CA THR A 6 -33.85 -13.97 -27.31
C THR A 6 -33.69 -12.97 -28.46
N PHE A 7 -32.56 -12.26 -28.54
CA PHE A 7 -32.33 -11.24 -29.56
C PHE A 7 -31.23 -11.69 -30.53
N LYS A 8 -31.63 -12.10 -31.75
CA LYS A 8 -30.71 -12.66 -32.77
C LYS A 8 -30.17 -11.62 -33.75
N ARG A 9 -30.75 -10.42 -33.81
CA ARG A 9 -30.27 -9.38 -34.72
C ARG A 9 -28.98 -8.77 -34.19
N GLU A 10 -28.00 -8.60 -35.08
CA GLU A 10 -26.65 -8.16 -34.72
C GLU A 10 -26.62 -6.71 -34.24
N ASP A 11 -27.45 -5.85 -34.85
CA ASP A 11 -27.69 -4.44 -34.47
C ASP A 11 -28.21 -4.32 -33.01
N VAL A 12 -29.24 -5.09 -32.65
CA VAL A 12 -29.82 -5.13 -31.29
C VAL A 12 -28.84 -5.75 -30.28
N THR A 13 -28.08 -6.77 -30.69
CA THR A 13 -27.11 -7.45 -29.81
C THR A 13 -25.93 -6.55 -29.46
N GLY A 14 -25.49 -5.71 -30.41
CA GLY A 14 -24.46 -4.70 -30.18
C GLY A 14 -24.90 -3.69 -29.12
N ILE A 15 -26.08 -3.09 -29.30
CA ILE A 15 -26.65 -2.10 -28.37
C ILE A 15 -26.88 -2.73 -26.99
N PHE A 16 -27.41 -3.96 -26.93
CA PHE A 16 -27.57 -4.68 -25.67
C PHE A 16 -26.24 -4.85 -24.92
N LYS A 17 -25.16 -5.22 -25.62
CA LYS A 17 -23.83 -5.38 -24.99
C LYS A 17 -23.27 -4.04 -24.50
N CYS A 18 -23.51 -2.95 -25.21
CA CYS A 18 -23.14 -1.61 -24.77
C CYS A 18 -23.93 -1.24 -23.50
N ALA A 19 -25.25 -1.25 -23.56
CA ALA A 19 -26.15 -0.93 -22.45
C ALA A 19 -25.95 -1.81 -21.20
N TYR A 20 -25.69 -3.11 -21.39
CA TYR A 20 -25.41 -4.06 -20.31
C TYR A 20 -24.20 -3.64 -19.46
N LYS A 21 -23.12 -3.20 -20.11
CA LYS A 21 -21.83 -2.87 -19.45
C LYS A 21 -21.77 -1.46 -18.89
N ILE A 22 -22.75 -0.62 -19.18
CA ILE A 22 -22.78 0.75 -18.71
C ILE A 22 -23.17 0.77 -17.24
N TYR A 23 -22.42 1.54 -16.45
CA TYR A 23 -22.63 1.71 -15.02
C TYR A 23 -23.26 3.06 -14.66
N ARG A 24 -23.27 4.04 -15.58
CA ARG A 24 -23.86 5.36 -15.38
C ARG A 24 -25.25 5.42 -16.01
N GLU A 25 -26.21 5.97 -15.28
CA GLU A 25 -27.58 6.11 -15.76
C GLU A 25 -27.69 7.02 -16.99
N SER A 26 -26.92 8.12 -17.01
CA SER A 26 -26.86 9.04 -18.17
C SER A 26 -26.49 8.33 -19.45
N ASP A 27 -25.40 7.57 -19.40
CA ASP A 27 -24.83 6.90 -20.57
C ASP A 27 -25.76 5.76 -21.03
N PHE A 28 -26.47 5.11 -20.10
CA PHE A 28 -27.46 4.09 -20.43
C PHE A 28 -28.65 4.71 -21.17
N ASN A 29 -29.12 5.87 -20.73
CA ASN A 29 -30.24 6.57 -21.35
C ASN A 29 -29.91 7.08 -22.76
N GLU A 30 -28.66 7.48 -23.01
CA GLU A 30 -28.19 7.82 -24.36
C GLU A 30 -28.26 6.61 -25.30
N GLU A 31 -27.76 5.44 -24.88
CA GLU A 31 -27.84 4.21 -25.67
C GLU A 31 -29.30 3.76 -25.91
N MET A 32 -30.17 3.90 -24.90
CA MET A 32 -31.60 3.57 -25.05
C MET A 32 -32.32 4.51 -26.01
N SER A 33 -31.91 5.78 -26.07
CA SER A 33 -32.47 6.77 -27.00
C SER A 33 -32.14 6.41 -28.46
N GLU A 34 -30.95 5.84 -28.70
CA GLU A 34 -30.59 5.28 -30.00
C GLU A 34 -31.38 4.00 -30.31
N LEU A 35 -31.55 3.12 -29.33
CA LEU A 35 -32.30 1.88 -29.52
C LEU A 35 -33.77 2.13 -29.88
N ILE A 36 -34.47 3.02 -29.17
CA ILE A 36 -35.88 3.31 -29.46
C ILE A 36 -36.06 3.92 -30.86
N ARG A 37 -35.05 4.69 -31.32
CA ARG A 37 -35.04 5.31 -32.65
C ARG A 37 -34.90 4.27 -33.76
N VAL A 38 -34.04 3.27 -33.57
CA VAL A 38 -33.71 2.27 -34.61
C VAL A 38 -34.61 1.03 -34.52
N HIS A 39 -34.95 0.58 -33.31
CA HIS A 39 -35.70 -0.64 -33.00
C HIS A 39 -36.67 -0.47 -31.81
N PRO A 40 -37.81 0.20 -31.99
CA PRO A 40 -38.75 0.49 -30.90
C PRO A 40 -39.32 -0.76 -30.23
N ASN A 41 -39.52 -1.86 -30.97
CA ASN A 41 -40.00 -3.12 -30.39
C ASN A 41 -38.96 -3.76 -29.46
N ALA A 42 -37.67 -3.72 -29.84
CA ALA A 42 -36.60 -4.26 -29.01
C ALA A 42 -36.41 -3.44 -27.72
N TYR A 43 -36.57 -2.11 -27.81
CA TYR A 43 -36.61 -1.25 -26.63
C TYR A 43 -37.73 -1.67 -25.68
N ASN A 44 -38.96 -1.84 -26.19
CA ASN A 44 -40.10 -2.28 -25.37
C ASN A 44 -39.83 -3.63 -24.71
N ASP A 45 -39.27 -4.59 -25.44
CA ASP A 45 -38.93 -5.91 -24.91
C ASP A 45 -37.87 -5.83 -23.79
N PHE A 46 -36.85 -4.97 -23.92
CA PHE A 46 -35.83 -4.77 -22.89
C PHE A 46 -36.36 -4.10 -21.63
N MET A 47 -37.17 -3.04 -21.80
CA MET A 47 -37.74 -2.31 -20.67
C MET A 47 -38.77 -3.16 -19.91
N ALA A 48 -39.48 -4.06 -20.59
CA ALA A 48 -40.40 -5.01 -19.97
C ALA A 48 -39.71 -6.00 -19.01
N ILE A 49 -38.40 -6.27 -19.19
CA ILE A 49 -37.62 -7.21 -18.35
C ILE A 49 -37.07 -6.51 -17.09
N GLU A 50 -37.37 -5.22 -16.91
CA GLU A 50 -36.87 -4.33 -15.86
C GLU A 50 -35.34 -4.14 -15.93
N PRO A 51 -34.84 -2.92 -16.23
CA PRO A 51 -33.41 -2.65 -16.37
C PRO A 51 -32.55 -3.09 -15.18
N ALA A 52 -33.09 -3.12 -13.96
CA ALA A 52 -32.38 -3.58 -12.78
C ALA A 52 -31.96 -5.06 -12.83
N ARG A 53 -32.63 -5.89 -13.65
CA ARG A 53 -32.37 -7.33 -13.76
C ARG A 53 -31.30 -7.69 -14.78
N TRP A 54 -30.92 -6.73 -15.64
CA TRP A 54 -30.00 -7.01 -16.74
C TRP A 54 -28.98 -5.91 -17.02
N SER A 55 -29.20 -4.65 -16.64
CA SER A 55 -28.22 -3.57 -16.81
C SER A 55 -27.40 -3.37 -15.53
N CYS A 56 -26.12 -3.01 -15.70
CA CYS A 56 -25.30 -2.60 -14.56
C CYS A 56 -25.70 -1.23 -14.00
N ALA A 57 -26.20 -0.31 -14.83
CA ALA A 57 -26.60 1.05 -14.43
C ALA A 57 -27.73 1.06 -13.38
N TYR A 58 -28.66 0.11 -13.45
CA TYR A 58 -29.78 -0.01 -12.52
C TYR A 58 -29.65 -1.19 -11.55
N SER A 59 -28.48 -1.85 -11.52
CA SER A 59 -28.27 -2.99 -10.63
C SER A 59 -28.37 -2.55 -9.16
N PRO A 60 -29.09 -3.29 -8.28
CA PRO A 60 -29.24 -2.94 -6.86
C PRO A 60 -27.93 -3.00 -6.07
N PHE A 61 -26.88 -3.60 -6.64
CA PHE A 61 -25.51 -3.60 -6.10
C PHE A 61 -24.55 -3.17 -7.21
N PRO A 62 -24.58 -1.89 -7.62
CA PRO A 62 -23.75 -1.47 -8.72
C PRO A 62 -22.30 -1.53 -8.25
N VAL A 63 -21.44 -2.14 -9.06
CA VAL A 63 -19.99 -2.27 -8.79
C VAL A 63 -19.37 -0.90 -8.48
N THR A 64 -19.97 0.19 -8.98
CA THR A 64 -19.60 1.56 -8.63
C THR A 64 -19.69 1.82 -7.13
N ILE A 65 -20.77 1.47 -6.44
CA ILE A 65 -20.91 1.69 -4.98
C ILE A 65 -19.81 0.94 -4.22
N LEU A 66 -19.48 -0.28 -4.64
CA LEU A 66 -18.37 -1.04 -4.05
C LEU A 66 -17.02 -0.35 -4.30
N ILE A 67 -16.77 0.10 -5.53
CA ILE A 67 -15.54 0.82 -5.89
C ILE A 67 -15.43 2.13 -5.11
N GLU A 68 -16.53 2.87 -4.96
CA GLU A 68 -16.56 4.11 -4.19
C GLU A 68 -16.31 3.86 -2.70
N TYR A 69 -16.92 2.82 -2.13
CA TYR A 69 -16.65 2.40 -0.76
C TYR A 69 -15.17 2.01 -0.56
N ILE A 70 -14.59 1.24 -1.49
CA ILE A 70 -13.18 0.86 -1.44
C ILE A 70 -12.29 2.11 -1.56
N ARG A 71 -12.62 3.02 -2.48
CA ARG A 71 -11.91 4.30 -2.67
C ARG A 71 -11.91 5.11 -1.38
N ASP A 72 -13.07 5.30 -0.76
CA ASP A 72 -13.22 6.08 0.48
C ASP A 72 -12.47 5.42 1.65
N MET A 73 -12.53 4.08 1.76
CA MET A 73 -11.77 3.33 2.76
C MET A 73 -10.26 3.53 2.59
N ILE A 74 -9.76 3.41 1.36
CA ILE A 74 -8.34 3.58 1.04
C ILE A 74 -7.91 5.02 1.31
N GLN A 75 -8.68 6.02 0.86
CA GLN A 75 -8.39 7.43 1.09
C GLN A 75 -8.33 7.75 2.58
N LYS A 76 -9.29 7.26 3.37
CA LYS A 76 -9.30 7.43 4.83
C LYS A 76 -8.06 6.78 5.46
N LEU A 77 -7.70 5.57 5.05
CA LEU A 77 -6.51 4.88 5.54
C LEU A 77 -5.23 5.70 5.26
N PHE A 78 -5.09 6.28 4.06
CA PHE A 78 -3.95 7.14 3.75
C PHE A 78 -3.95 8.43 4.55
N HIS A 79 -5.12 9.06 4.74
CA HIS A 79 -5.26 10.24 5.57
C HIS A 79 -4.84 9.96 7.01
N ASP A 80 -5.40 8.92 7.63
CA ASP A 80 -5.11 8.53 9.01
C ASP A 80 -3.62 8.17 9.19
N ARG A 81 -3.00 7.51 8.22
CA ARG A 81 -1.56 7.19 8.25
C ARG A 81 -0.68 8.42 8.10
N ARG A 82 -1.07 9.39 7.26
CA ARG A 82 -0.35 10.64 7.08
C ARG A 82 -0.42 11.49 8.35
N THR A 83 -1.62 11.69 8.90
CA THR A 83 -1.79 12.43 10.16
C THR A 83 -1.03 11.77 11.30
N PHE A 84 -1.06 10.44 11.38
CA PHE A 84 -0.25 9.69 12.34
C PHE A 84 1.25 9.94 12.13
N THR A 85 1.75 9.82 10.90
CA THR A 85 3.18 10.03 10.59
C THR A 85 3.61 11.46 10.87
N ASP A 86 2.80 12.46 10.53
CA ASP A 86 3.08 13.87 10.79
C ASP A 86 3.17 14.15 12.30
N SER A 87 2.37 13.44 13.12
CA SER A 87 2.43 13.54 14.58
C SER A 87 3.68 12.89 15.21
N LEU A 88 4.42 12.05 14.48
CA LEU A 88 5.63 11.41 15.01
C LEU A 88 6.79 12.40 15.13
N HIS A 89 7.33 12.53 16.34
CA HIS A 89 8.54 13.31 16.61
C HIS A 89 9.84 12.50 16.48
N THR A 90 9.75 11.18 16.33
CA THR A 90 10.90 10.27 16.21
C THR A 90 11.35 10.10 14.76
N GLN A 91 12.64 9.78 14.58
CA GLN A 91 13.20 9.47 13.25
C GLN A 91 12.88 8.04 12.79
N LEU A 92 12.52 7.16 13.72
CA LEU A 92 12.14 5.77 13.45
C LEU A 92 10.63 5.60 13.56
N THR A 93 10.11 4.53 12.95
CA THR A 93 8.71 4.13 13.14
C THR A 93 8.43 3.82 14.62
N PRO A 94 7.18 3.94 15.11
CA PRO A 94 6.85 3.65 16.51
C PRO A 94 7.21 2.23 16.92
N TRP A 95 6.94 1.27 16.03
CA TRP A 95 7.30 -0.13 16.25
C TRP A 95 8.82 -0.29 16.39
N ALA A 96 9.58 0.28 15.45
CA ALA A 96 11.05 0.18 15.48
C ALA A 96 11.65 0.91 16.68
N THR A 97 11.08 2.06 17.04
CA THR A 97 11.47 2.83 18.23
C THR A 97 11.29 1.98 19.48
N LYS A 98 10.10 1.40 19.68
CA LYS A 98 9.82 0.54 20.83
C LYS A 98 10.76 -0.67 20.86
N TYR A 99 10.86 -1.39 19.75
CA TYR A 99 11.72 -2.57 19.62
C TYR A 99 13.18 -2.25 19.97
N LEU A 100 13.75 -1.18 19.39
CA LEU A 100 15.15 -0.82 19.65
C LEU A 100 15.38 -0.25 21.04
N MET A 101 14.39 0.43 21.63
CA MET A 101 14.51 0.91 23.02
C MET A 101 14.57 -0.27 24.01
N GLU A 102 13.72 -1.28 23.85
CA GLU A 102 13.73 -2.49 24.68
C GLU A 102 15.08 -3.23 24.56
N ARG A 103 15.60 -3.37 23.33
CA ARG A 103 16.90 -4.01 23.07
C ARG A 103 18.08 -3.17 23.57
N ASN A 104 17.95 -1.86 23.50
CA ASN A 104 18.94 -0.94 24.03
C ASN A 104 18.98 -1.03 25.56
N GLU A 105 17.85 -1.17 26.22
CA GLU A 105 17.78 -1.40 27.67
C GLU A 105 18.43 -2.75 28.04
N GLU A 106 18.12 -3.83 27.32
CA GLU A 106 18.76 -5.14 27.52
C GLU A 106 20.29 -5.06 27.41
N SER A 107 20.80 -4.37 26.39
CA SER A 107 22.24 -4.22 26.14
C SER A 107 22.99 -3.44 27.23
N THR A 108 22.30 -2.83 28.20
CA THR A 108 22.96 -2.15 29.34
C THR A 108 23.64 -3.13 30.28
N LEU A 109 23.21 -4.40 30.27
CA LEU A 109 23.77 -5.47 31.09
C LEU A 109 25.04 -6.09 30.47
N TYR A 110 25.35 -5.74 29.22
CA TYR A 110 26.44 -6.37 28.47
C TYR A 110 27.76 -5.67 28.75
N MET A 111 28.84 -6.45 28.87
CA MET A 111 30.19 -5.91 29.06
C MET A 111 30.86 -5.69 27.71
N VAL A 112 31.42 -4.50 27.49
CA VAL A 112 32.09 -4.14 26.23
C VAL A 112 33.59 -4.06 26.47
N HIS A 113 34.36 -4.84 25.71
CA HIS A 113 35.81 -4.82 25.69
C HIS A 113 36.29 -4.35 24.31
N PRO A 114 36.97 -3.20 24.22
CA PRO A 114 37.59 -2.78 22.95
C PRO A 114 38.75 -3.71 22.63
N ILE A 115 38.76 -4.27 21.42
CA ILE A 115 39.89 -5.03 20.86
C ILE A 115 40.80 -4.06 20.10
N ASP A 116 40.21 -3.22 19.27
CA ASP A 116 40.89 -2.15 18.52
C ASP A 116 39.95 -0.93 18.40
N TRP A 117 40.39 0.13 17.71
CA TRP A 117 39.62 1.36 17.48
C TRP A 117 38.23 1.10 16.89
N ASN A 118 38.07 0.05 16.08
CA ASN A 118 36.83 -0.28 15.37
C ASN A 118 36.35 -1.71 15.60
N GLU A 119 36.85 -2.41 16.63
CA GLU A 119 36.44 -3.78 16.92
C GLU A 119 36.20 -3.97 18.41
N PHE A 120 35.04 -4.53 18.75
CA PHE A 120 34.57 -4.68 20.12
C PHE A 120 34.15 -6.12 20.37
N GLU A 121 34.64 -6.69 21.46
CA GLU A 121 34.08 -7.89 22.06
C GLU A 121 32.99 -7.47 23.05
N VAL A 122 31.78 -7.99 22.89
CA VAL A 122 30.64 -7.70 23.75
C VAL A 122 30.16 -8.98 24.40
N LYS A 123 30.27 -9.06 25.71
CA LYS A 123 29.90 -10.23 26.50
C LYS A 123 28.50 -10.06 27.07
N ASP A 124 27.62 -10.98 26.69
CA ASP A 124 26.23 -11.06 27.17
C ASP A 124 26.02 -12.23 28.18
N GLY A 125 27.06 -13.02 28.44
CA GLY A 125 27.03 -14.18 29.33
C GLY A 125 26.58 -15.50 28.68
N ALA A 126 26.25 -15.50 27.39
CA ALA A 126 25.85 -16.69 26.64
C ALA A 126 26.55 -16.81 25.28
N LYS A 127 26.43 -15.78 24.43
CA LYS A 127 27.00 -15.72 23.09
C LYS A 127 27.69 -14.37 22.88
N ASP A 128 28.99 -14.35 23.13
CA ASP A 128 29.80 -13.15 22.92
C ASP A 128 29.71 -12.67 21.46
N GLY A 129 29.48 -11.37 21.32
CA GLY A 129 29.42 -10.69 20.04
C GLY A 129 30.76 -10.04 19.72
N LEU A 130 31.36 -10.40 18.58
CA LEU A 130 32.43 -9.63 17.98
C LEU A 130 31.81 -8.69 16.95
N LEU A 131 32.00 -7.40 17.16
CA LEU A 131 31.35 -6.35 16.38
C LEU A 131 32.37 -5.39 15.79
N ASN A 132 32.21 -5.11 14.50
CA ASN A 132 32.81 -3.96 13.84
C ASN A 132 31.71 -2.91 13.56
N PRO A 133 31.69 -1.76 14.26
CA PRO A 133 30.68 -0.71 14.06
C PRO A 133 30.75 0.00 12.70
N LEU A 134 31.86 -0.11 11.94
CA LEU A 134 31.93 0.43 10.58
C LEU A 134 31.10 -0.41 9.61
N ASP A 135 31.28 -1.73 9.68
CA ASP A 135 30.64 -2.67 8.76
C ASP A 135 29.26 -3.12 9.28
N MET A 136 28.92 -2.75 10.52
CA MET A 136 27.70 -3.16 11.21
C MET A 136 27.48 -4.68 11.18
N THR A 137 28.56 -5.44 11.34
CA THR A 137 28.50 -6.90 11.39
C THR A 137 28.69 -7.37 12.82
N CYS A 138 27.91 -8.38 13.21
CA CYS A 138 28.02 -9.02 14.52
C CYS A 138 27.93 -10.54 14.36
N MET A 139 28.77 -11.30 15.07
CA MET A 139 28.72 -12.77 15.07
C MET A 139 27.38 -13.36 15.56
N CYS A 140 26.55 -12.57 16.23
CA CYS A 140 25.18 -12.98 16.55
C CYS A 140 24.31 -13.18 15.28
N ARG A 141 24.68 -12.57 14.15
CA ARG A 141 23.99 -12.51 12.85
C ARG A 141 22.62 -11.85 12.84
N GLU A 142 22.17 -11.32 13.97
CA GLU A 142 20.87 -10.66 14.04
C GLU A 142 20.80 -9.39 13.21
N ILE A 143 21.91 -8.70 12.98
CA ILE A 143 21.91 -7.49 12.14
C ILE A 143 21.58 -7.85 10.70
N GLU A 144 22.12 -8.96 10.18
CA GLU A 144 21.85 -9.45 8.83
C GLU A 144 20.37 -9.87 8.67
N ILE A 145 19.77 -10.41 9.73
CA ILE A 145 18.38 -10.92 9.71
C ILE A 145 17.38 -9.79 9.92
N ASN A 146 17.60 -8.95 10.94
CA ASN A 146 16.64 -7.94 11.38
C ASN A 146 16.86 -6.60 10.69
N LEU A 147 17.99 -6.39 10.01
CA LEU A 147 18.38 -5.12 9.38
C LEU A 147 18.41 -3.94 10.39
N SER A 148 18.70 -4.25 11.65
CA SER A 148 18.78 -3.30 12.74
C SER A 148 19.92 -3.69 13.70
N PRO A 149 20.48 -2.74 14.47
CA PRO A 149 21.47 -3.07 15.49
C PRO A 149 20.95 -4.13 16.48
N CYS A 150 21.73 -5.19 16.70
CA CYS A 150 21.46 -6.17 17.77
C CYS A 150 21.82 -5.59 19.15
N ALA A 151 21.49 -6.29 20.24
CA ALA A 151 21.87 -5.84 21.58
C ALA A 151 23.40 -5.67 21.74
N HIS A 152 24.23 -6.53 21.14
CA HIS A 152 25.69 -6.35 21.15
C HIS A 152 26.11 -5.05 20.43
N ALA A 153 25.50 -4.77 19.28
CA ALA A 153 25.76 -3.55 18.53
C ALA A 153 25.35 -2.30 19.32
N LEU A 154 24.19 -2.34 19.98
CA LEU A 154 23.69 -1.25 20.81
C LEU A 154 24.62 -0.96 22.00
N ALA A 155 25.16 -2.00 22.64
CA ALA A 155 26.14 -1.84 23.71
C ALA A 155 27.43 -1.16 23.21
N ALA A 156 27.99 -1.62 22.09
CA ALA A 156 29.22 -1.04 21.53
C ALA A 156 29.01 0.38 21.01
N LEU A 157 27.88 0.66 20.33
CA LEU A 157 27.52 2.00 19.86
C LEU A 157 27.39 2.99 21.03
N ARG A 158 26.83 2.54 22.17
CA ARG A 158 26.79 3.31 23.40
C ARG A 158 28.19 3.60 23.93
N ALA A 159 29.08 2.61 23.97
CA ALA A 159 30.48 2.80 24.38
C ALA A 159 31.21 3.81 23.49
N CYS A 160 30.91 3.79 22.19
CA CYS A 160 31.43 4.73 21.19
C CYS A 160 30.72 6.09 21.16
N LYS A 161 29.67 6.29 21.98
CA LYS A 161 28.80 7.48 21.97
C LYS A 161 28.21 7.82 20.60
N ARG A 162 27.90 6.80 19.79
CA ARG A 162 27.26 6.94 18.48
C ARG A 162 25.76 6.67 18.59
N PRO A 163 24.91 7.47 17.95
CA PRO A 163 23.46 7.22 17.95
C PRO A 163 23.13 5.99 17.10
N PHE A 164 22.41 5.02 17.68
CA PHE A 164 22.06 3.78 16.97
C PHE A 164 21.10 3.98 15.79
N ILE A 165 20.38 5.09 15.76
CA ILE A 165 19.40 5.44 14.73
C ILE A 165 20.07 5.47 13.34
N ASP A 166 21.32 5.93 13.27
CA ASP A 166 22.06 6.05 12.01
C ASP A 166 22.37 4.68 11.39
N PHE A 167 22.40 3.64 12.21
CA PHE A 167 22.74 2.27 11.84
C PHE A 167 21.51 1.37 11.63
N CYS A 168 20.30 1.95 11.71
CA CYS A 168 19.08 1.25 11.37
C CYS A 168 18.83 1.30 9.86
N SER A 169 18.33 0.19 9.30
CA SER A 169 17.92 0.15 7.90
C SER A 169 16.88 1.22 7.57
N TYR A 170 16.90 1.66 6.31
CA TYR A 170 15.95 2.62 5.76
C TYR A 170 14.48 2.22 6.01
N TYR A 171 14.16 0.92 5.98
CA TYR A 171 12.80 0.42 6.23
C TYR A 171 12.25 0.75 7.63
N TYR A 172 13.11 1.07 8.60
CA TYR A 172 12.70 1.47 9.95
C TYR A 172 12.59 2.97 10.15
N LYS A 173 13.01 3.77 9.17
CA LYS A 173 12.97 5.24 9.27
C LYS A 173 11.58 5.77 8.94
N LYS A 174 11.21 6.87 9.60
CA LYS A 174 9.97 7.61 9.31
C LYS A 174 9.92 8.05 7.84
N SER A 175 11.05 8.43 7.25
CA SER A 175 11.14 8.88 5.86
C SER A 175 10.67 7.83 4.87
N SER A 176 10.99 6.54 5.07
CA SER A 176 10.58 5.47 4.16
C SER A 176 9.07 5.26 4.16
N LEU A 177 8.40 5.41 5.31
CA LEU A 177 6.95 5.43 5.38
C LEU A 177 6.38 6.60 4.58
N VAL A 178 6.92 7.81 4.74
CA VAL A 178 6.44 9.00 4.01
C VAL A 178 6.60 8.83 2.50
N GLU A 179 7.78 8.40 2.06
CA GLU A 179 8.11 8.20 0.65
C GLU A 179 7.21 7.13 0.01
N GLY A 180 7.03 5.98 0.67
CA GLY A 180 6.15 4.91 0.18
C GLY A 180 4.67 5.35 0.09
N MET A 181 4.20 6.15 1.04
CA MET A 181 2.82 6.68 0.99
C MET A 181 2.64 7.70 -0.14
N GLN A 182 3.66 8.52 -0.40
CA GLN A 182 3.61 9.48 -1.50
C GLN A 182 3.56 8.77 -2.86
N GLU A 183 4.40 7.75 -3.06
CA GLU A 183 4.41 6.97 -4.30
C GLU A 183 3.05 6.29 -4.56
N LEU A 184 2.45 5.66 -3.55
CA LEU A 184 1.13 5.03 -3.68
C LEU A 184 0.03 6.05 -3.97
N SER A 185 0.09 7.23 -3.33
CA SER A 185 -0.83 8.33 -3.61
C SER A 185 -0.71 8.81 -5.06
N ASP A 186 0.51 8.98 -5.56
CA ASP A 186 0.76 9.41 -6.94
C ASP A 186 0.26 8.37 -7.95
N GLN A 187 0.45 7.07 -7.67
CA GLN A 187 -0.09 5.97 -8.50
C GLN A 187 -1.63 5.96 -8.52
N LEU A 188 -2.27 6.20 -7.37
CA LEU A 188 -3.73 6.28 -7.30
C LEU A 188 -4.28 7.47 -8.09
N VAL A 189 -3.64 8.64 -8.00
CA VAL A 189 -4.01 9.83 -8.79
C VAL A 189 -3.80 9.57 -10.29
N THR A 190 -2.69 8.93 -10.64
CA THR A 190 -2.36 8.51 -12.02
C THR A 190 -3.45 7.61 -12.58
N TRP A 191 -3.83 6.55 -11.85
CA TRP A 191 -4.89 5.63 -12.23
C TRP A 191 -6.25 6.34 -12.36
N ALA A 192 -6.60 7.20 -11.39
CA ALA A 192 -7.87 7.91 -11.37
C ALA A 192 -8.01 8.96 -12.49
N THR A 193 -6.88 9.55 -12.94
CA THR A 193 -6.87 10.60 -13.97
C THR A 193 -6.55 10.09 -15.37
N GLY A 194 -6.22 8.80 -15.52
CA GLY A 194 -5.83 8.20 -16.79
C GLY A 194 -4.52 8.74 -17.37
N LYS A 195 -3.74 9.50 -16.60
CA LYS A 195 -2.42 10.00 -17.03
C LYS A 195 -1.40 8.89 -16.83
N SER A 196 -0.59 8.57 -17.84
CA SER A 196 0.53 7.63 -17.70
C SER A 196 1.69 8.33 -16.97
N LEU A 197 2.30 7.65 -15.98
CA LEU A 197 3.57 8.09 -15.37
C LEU A 197 4.70 7.91 -16.39
N ILE A 198 4.90 8.91 -17.24
CA ILE A 198 6.18 9.06 -17.94
C ILE A 198 7.15 9.64 -16.91
N LYS A 199 7.80 8.78 -16.11
CA LYS A 199 9.04 9.15 -15.43
C LYS A 199 10.12 9.19 -16.51
N SER A 200 10.39 10.37 -17.06
CA SER A 200 11.57 10.61 -17.88
C SER A 200 12.81 10.49 -17.00
N ALA A 201 13.56 9.40 -17.17
CA ALA A 201 14.90 9.28 -16.64
C ALA A 201 15.83 10.22 -17.42
N HIS A 202 16.46 11.16 -16.72
CA HIS A 202 17.67 11.86 -17.15
C HIS A 202 18.69 11.75 -16.03
#